data_AF-A0A4R6AK17-F1
#
_entry.id   AF-A0A4R6AK17-F1
#
_cell.length_a   1.000
_cell.length_b   1.000
_cell.length_c   1.000
_cell.angle_alpha   90.00
_cell.angle_beta   90.00
_cell.angle_gamma   90.00
#
_symmetry.space_group_name_H-M   'P 1'
#
loop_
_entity.id
_entity.type
_entity.pdbx_description
1 polymer ?
#
loop_
_entity_poly.entity_id
_entity_poly.type
_entity_poly.pdbx_seq_one_letter_code
_entity_poly.pdbx_strand_id
1 'polypeptide(L)'
;MAFDAKLLETKRKAAGKTQAALAKEVNRDKRTMSRWVSGENKPSEENLTALANALGCTPQEFDPSFTGEGEVAVHARVSIAAHNAYELMGLRYGVSQKDIMELAPVLFSIVAGHALRVPSEDDAQAARLGLIDARQGSPEAQDAWGIDDRASQNRKCFGLKGEYSRNLFYVAIQRLCHDIQENVNAEHLAKPAPEEAPTAVGFIPDLDKLVELTGGDNELAEALIKGHVRLSKCLADHKANEDQGAESFVRVLRKELSRADDLYNKEVSKNRDAGLVKLEAWRAFYANRYPELAREYDRIVKDHCHEDGWYPSYYDEGLKELCWKEPYREDRHINEDTLPEYQAKKTEFPKELHFAMSDPIYQRFKQLESHRRKAKAEFEEGGQ
;
A
#
# COMPACT_ATOMS: atom_id res chain seq x y z
N MET A 1 28.49 3.59 12.41
CA MET A 1 29.28 4.53 13.23
C MET A 1 30.05 3.71 14.26
N ALA A 2 31.26 4.12 14.64
CA ALA A 2 32.10 3.38 15.57
C ALA A 2 31.80 3.77 17.03
N PHE A 3 32.15 2.89 17.97
CA PHE A 3 32.10 3.11 19.43
C PHE A 3 32.63 4.50 19.86
N ASP A 4 31.87 5.21 20.69
CA ASP A 4 32.18 6.57 21.17
C ASP A 4 32.99 6.55 22.48
N ALA A 5 34.32 6.54 22.33
CA ALA A 5 35.27 6.61 23.44
C ALA A 5 35.20 7.94 24.22
N LYS A 6 34.81 9.05 23.58
CA LYS A 6 34.68 10.35 24.25
C LYS A 6 33.50 10.35 25.22
N LEU A 7 32.39 9.73 24.81
CA LEU A 7 31.23 9.54 25.67
C LEU A 7 31.55 8.65 26.88
N LEU A 8 32.29 7.55 26.66
CA LEU A 8 32.77 6.69 27.76
C LEU A 8 33.57 7.49 28.81
N GLU A 9 34.53 8.31 28.37
CA GLU A 9 35.33 9.13 29.28
C GLU A 9 34.48 10.16 30.03
N THR A 10 33.49 10.74 29.35
CA THR A 10 32.60 11.76 29.90
C THR A 10 31.70 11.15 30.99
N LYS A 11 31.04 10.02 30.71
CA LYS A 11 30.20 9.32 31.68
C LYS A 11 31.01 8.76 32.85
N ARG A 12 32.23 8.25 32.61
CA ARG A 12 33.14 7.81 33.69
C ARG A 12 33.44 8.96 34.67
N LYS A 13 33.75 10.15 34.15
CA LYS A 13 34.00 11.35 34.98
C LYS A 13 32.74 11.79 35.73
N ALA A 14 31.59 11.80 35.07
CA ALA A 14 30.31 12.15 35.68
C ALA A 14 29.94 11.19 36.83
N ALA A 15 30.26 9.91 36.69
CA ALA A 15 30.09 8.91 37.74
C ALA A 15 31.16 8.98 38.86
N GLY A 16 32.12 9.90 38.79
CA GLY A 16 33.19 10.06 39.78
C GLY A 16 34.17 8.88 39.87
N LYS A 17 34.16 7.97 38.88
CA LYS A 17 34.95 6.72 38.92
C LYS A 17 36.32 6.95 38.29
N THR A 18 37.40 6.46 38.90
CA THR A 18 38.72 6.41 38.23
C THR A 18 38.74 5.28 37.19
N GLN A 19 39.66 5.33 36.21
CA GLN A 19 39.83 4.20 35.27
C GLN A 19 40.11 2.88 35.98
N ALA A 20 40.86 2.90 37.09
CA ALA A 20 41.15 1.70 37.87
C ALA A 20 39.91 1.19 38.62
N ALA A 21 39.07 2.08 39.15
CA ALA A 21 37.83 1.72 39.82
C ALA A 21 36.83 1.10 38.85
N LEU A 22 36.62 1.73 37.69
CA LEU A 22 35.72 1.20 36.65
C LEU A 22 36.25 -0.13 36.09
N ALA A 23 37.55 -0.26 35.86
CA ALA A 23 38.17 -1.51 35.40
C ALA A 23 37.92 -2.66 36.38
N LYS A 24 38.09 -2.41 37.68
CA LYS A 24 37.82 -3.40 38.73
C LYS A 24 36.35 -3.81 38.78
N GLU A 25 35.44 -2.86 38.59
CA GLU A 25 34.00 -3.09 38.60
C GLU A 25 33.52 -3.93 37.41
N VAL A 26 34.10 -3.73 36.23
CA VAL A 26 33.81 -4.55 35.03
C VAL A 26 34.72 -5.78 34.90
N ASN A 27 35.47 -6.12 35.95
CA ASN A 27 36.40 -7.25 36.01
C ASN A 27 37.44 -7.28 34.86
N ARG A 28 38.06 -6.13 34.58
CA ARG A 28 39.11 -5.97 33.58
C ARG A 28 40.34 -5.25 34.15
N ASP A 29 41.44 -5.34 33.43
CA ASP A 29 42.66 -4.65 33.81
C ASP A 29 42.63 -3.16 33.41
N LYS A 30 43.41 -2.35 34.14
CA LYS A 30 43.50 -0.90 33.91
C LYS A 30 44.00 -0.55 32.51
N ARG A 31 44.87 -1.39 31.90
CA ARG A 31 45.43 -1.14 30.56
C ARG A 31 44.35 -1.34 29.50
N THR A 32 43.50 -2.35 29.63
CA THR A 32 42.33 -2.56 28.76
C THR A 32 41.34 -1.39 28.85
N MET A 33 41.03 -0.93 30.07
CA MET A 33 40.19 0.28 30.25
C MET A 33 40.81 1.53 29.62
N SER A 34 42.13 1.71 29.76
CA SER A 34 42.84 2.83 29.13
C SER A 34 42.74 2.80 27.61
N ARG A 35 42.78 1.61 26.98
CA ARG A 35 42.64 1.43 25.53
C ARG A 35 41.23 1.73 25.04
N TRP A 36 40.21 1.40 25.83
CA TRP A 36 38.82 1.73 25.49
C TRP A 36 38.56 3.24 25.60
N VAL A 37 39.05 3.87 26.67
CA VAL A 37 38.92 5.32 26.90
C VAL A 37 39.70 6.13 25.85
N SER A 38 40.86 5.66 25.41
CA SER A 38 41.63 6.32 24.34
C SER A 38 41.09 6.06 22.94
N GLY A 39 40.16 5.11 22.78
CA GLY A 39 39.65 4.67 21.47
C GLY A 39 40.63 3.80 20.68
N GLU A 40 41.70 3.29 21.31
CA GLU A 40 42.67 2.38 20.67
C GLU A 40 42.00 1.06 20.26
N ASN A 41 41.05 0.55 21.05
CA ASN A 41 40.24 -0.64 20.75
C ASN A 41 38.79 -0.45 21.20
N LYS A 42 37.85 -1.09 20.48
CA LYS A 42 36.44 -1.19 20.88
C LYS A 42 36.24 -2.34 21.91
N PRO A 43 35.42 -2.15 22.96
CA PRO A 43 35.01 -3.24 23.84
C PRO A 43 34.18 -4.31 23.10
N SER A 44 34.28 -5.58 23.49
CA SER A 44 33.31 -6.60 23.06
C SER A 44 31.91 -6.27 23.57
N GLU A 45 30.87 -6.88 23.00
CA GLU A 45 29.48 -6.63 23.40
C GLU A 45 29.21 -6.93 24.89
N GLU A 46 29.75 -8.05 25.40
CA GLU A 46 29.72 -8.39 26.82
C GLU A 46 30.32 -7.26 27.69
N ASN A 47 31.49 -6.75 27.29
CA ASN A 47 32.18 -5.68 28.01
C ASN A 47 31.48 -4.33 27.88
N LEU A 48 30.84 -4.06 26.74
CA LEU A 48 30.05 -2.85 26.53
C LEU A 48 28.81 -2.85 27.42
N THR A 49 28.18 -4.02 27.58
CA THR A 49 27.07 -4.24 28.52
C THR A 49 27.50 -4.01 29.96
N ALA A 50 28.65 -4.57 30.37
CA ALA A 50 29.20 -4.37 31.70
C ALA A 50 29.53 -2.90 31.99
N LEU A 51 30.10 -2.18 31.01
CA LEU A 51 30.38 -0.74 31.10
C LEU A 51 29.10 0.09 31.23
N ALA A 52 28.08 -0.22 30.43
CA ALA A 52 26.80 0.47 30.45
C ALA A 52 26.11 0.32 31.81
N ASN A 53 26.07 -0.90 32.34
CA ASN A 53 25.54 -1.20 33.67
C ASN A 53 26.31 -0.47 34.78
N ALA A 54 27.66 -0.51 34.75
CA ALA A 54 28.50 0.16 35.74
C ALA A 54 28.35 1.70 35.70
N LEU A 55 27.94 2.28 34.58
CA LEU A 55 27.79 3.73 34.40
C LEU A 55 26.33 4.21 34.38
N GLY A 56 25.37 3.31 34.60
CA GLY A 56 23.94 3.63 34.65
C GLY A 56 23.39 4.17 33.32
N CYS A 57 23.79 3.56 32.20
CA CYS A 57 23.39 3.96 30.84
C CYS A 57 23.15 2.72 29.97
N THR A 58 22.75 2.90 28.70
CA THR A 58 22.57 1.78 27.77
C THR A 58 23.81 1.55 26.88
N PRO A 59 24.09 0.31 26.44
CA PRO A 59 25.19 0.05 25.52
C PRO A 59 25.07 0.80 24.18
N GLN A 60 23.83 1.06 23.72
CA GLN A 60 23.53 1.80 22.50
C GLN A 60 23.95 3.27 22.56
N GLU A 61 24.05 3.84 23.77
CA GLU A 61 24.61 5.19 23.94
C GLU A 61 26.09 5.22 23.54
N PHE A 62 26.86 4.16 23.85
CA PHE A 62 28.27 4.07 23.47
C PHE A 62 28.48 3.57 22.03
N ASP A 63 27.60 2.69 21.56
CA ASP A 63 27.66 2.17 20.20
C ASP A 63 26.23 1.99 19.67
N PRO A 64 25.72 2.90 18.83
CA PRO A 64 24.38 2.80 18.26
C PRO A 64 24.14 1.53 17.42
N SER A 65 25.20 0.78 17.06
CA SER A 65 25.11 -0.50 16.36
C SER A 65 25.11 -1.73 17.29
N PHE A 66 25.09 -1.53 18.61
CA PHE A 66 25.04 -2.63 19.58
C PHE A 66 23.69 -3.36 19.55
N THR A 67 23.72 -4.68 19.35
CA THR A 67 22.53 -5.55 19.31
C THR A 67 22.38 -6.46 20.54
N GLY A 68 23.42 -6.64 21.37
CA GLY A 68 23.35 -7.56 22.52
C GLY A 68 23.37 -9.04 22.12
N GLU A 69 23.63 -9.92 23.09
CA GLU A 69 23.68 -11.36 22.83
C GLU A 69 22.29 -11.91 22.51
N GLY A 70 22.12 -12.45 21.30
CA GLY A 70 20.90 -13.13 20.86
C GLY A 70 19.89 -12.27 20.10
N GLU A 71 20.09 -10.96 19.94
CA GLU A 71 19.21 -10.14 19.10
C GLU A 71 19.68 -10.15 17.64
N VAL A 72 18.73 -10.39 16.72
CA VAL A 72 18.97 -10.36 15.28
C VAL A 72 18.38 -9.06 14.71
N ALA A 73 19.21 -8.27 14.04
CA ALA A 73 18.74 -7.05 13.39
C ALA A 73 17.81 -7.38 12.21
N VAL A 74 16.55 -6.97 12.30
CA VAL A 74 15.58 -7.06 11.21
C VAL A 74 15.42 -5.67 10.60
N HIS A 75 15.88 -5.50 9.36
CA HIS A 75 15.71 -4.27 8.61
C HIS A 75 14.61 -4.44 7.56
N ALA A 76 13.50 -3.72 7.73
CA ALA A 76 12.41 -3.69 6.78
C ALA A 76 12.01 -2.24 6.46
N ARG A 77 11.68 -1.98 5.20
CA ARG A 77 10.95 -0.77 4.82
C ARG A 77 9.46 -1.07 4.89
N VAL A 78 8.73 -0.29 5.66
CA VAL A 78 7.27 -0.42 5.81
C VAL A 78 6.57 0.77 5.17
N SER A 79 5.28 0.60 4.85
CA SER A 79 4.45 1.71 4.36
C SER A 79 4.24 2.77 5.45
N ILE A 80 3.88 3.98 5.03
CA ILE A 80 3.50 5.05 5.97
C ILE A 80 2.28 4.63 6.80
N ALA A 81 1.31 3.92 6.22
CA ALA A 81 0.17 3.36 6.94
C ALA A 81 0.59 2.43 8.08
N ALA A 82 1.51 1.50 7.83
CA ALA A 82 2.03 0.60 8.87
C ALA A 82 2.80 1.37 9.94
N HIS A 83 3.61 2.36 9.53
CA HIS A 83 4.29 3.24 10.48
C HIS A 83 3.29 4.01 11.35
N ASN A 84 2.20 4.54 10.78
CA ASN A 84 1.17 5.23 11.52
C ASN A 84 0.45 4.29 12.50
N ALA A 85 0.20 3.04 12.10
CA ALA A 85 -0.37 2.04 12.98
C ALA A 85 0.53 1.75 14.19
N TYR A 86 1.85 1.66 14.00
CA TYR A 86 2.81 1.55 15.11
C TYR A 86 2.73 2.74 16.07
N GLU A 87 2.67 3.97 15.55
CA GLU A 87 2.55 5.17 16.38
C GLU A 87 1.23 5.19 17.17
N LEU A 88 0.10 4.84 16.54
CA LEU A 88 -1.21 4.75 17.20
C LEU A 88 -1.20 3.72 18.33
N MET A 89 -0.67 2.53 18.07
CA MET A 89 -0.54 1.48 19.10
C MET A 89 0.40 1.90 20.23
N GLY A 90 1.49 2.60 19.92
CA GLY A 90 2.40 3.15 20.94
C GLY A 90 1.72 4.20 21.82
N LEU A 91 0.92 5.09 21.24
CA LEU A 91 0.13 6.09 21.99
C LEU A 91 -0.95 5.46 22.87
N ARG A 92 -1.58 4.39 22.41
CA ARG A 92 -2.70 3.74 23.11
C ARG A 92 -2.25 2.76 24.18
N TYR A 93 -1.36 1.84 23.81
CA TYR A 93 -0.99 0.67 24.62
C TYR A 93 0.39 0.82 25.28
N GLY A 94 1.13 1.89 24.99
CA GLY A 94 2.47 2.10 25.55
C GLY A 94 3.53 1.11 25.05
N VAL A 95 3.28 0.46 23.90
CA VAL A 95 4.16 -0.56 23.31
C VAL A 95 5.15 0.05 22.34
N SER A 96 6.34 -0.53 22.24
CA SER A 96 7.33 -0.15 21.24
C SER A 96 7.16 -0.91 19.92
N GLN A 97 7.80 -0.41 18.85
CA GLN A 97 7.87 -1.16 17.59
C GLN A 97 8.55 -2.52 17.77
N LYS A 98 9.53 -2.63 18.68
CA LYS A 98 10.20 -3.90 19.00
C LYS A 98 9.20 -4.90 19.56
N ASP A 99 8.39 -4.50 20.55
CA ASP A 99 7.40 -5.39 21.18
C ASP A 99 6.40 -5.93 20.16
N ILE A 100 5.97 -5.08 19.23
CA ILE A 100 5.04 -5.47 18.16
C ILE A 100 5.72 -6.43 17.17
N MET A 101 6.97 -6.17 16.79
CA MET A 101 7.73 -7.05 15.89
C MET A 101 8.01 -8.43 16.51
N GLU A 102 8.31 -8.49 17.81
CA GLU A 102 8.49 -9.74 18.55
C GLU A 102 7.18 -10.56 18.61
N LEU A 103 6.03 -9.90 18.73
CA LEU A 103 4.72 -10.56 18.69
C LEU A 103 4.23 -10.90 17.27
N ALA A 104 4.80 -10.28 16.23
CA ALA A 104 4.32 -10.44 14.86
C ALA A 104 4.28 -11.91 14.38
N PRO A 105 5.28 -12.78 14.64
CA PRO A 105 5.21 -14.19 14.27
C PRO A 105 4.04 -14.94 14.94
N VAL A 106 3.72 -14.60 16.19
CA VAL A 106 2.62 -15.22 16.95
C VAL A 106 1.28 -14.79 16.35
N LEU A 107 1.07 -13.48 16.20
CA LEU A 107 -0.14 -12.92 15.62
C LEU A 107 -0.36 -13.41 14.18
N PHE A 108 0.70 -13.42 13.36
CA PHE A 108 0.67 -13.95 12.01
C PHE A 108 0.24 -15.42 11.99
N SER A 109 0.81 -16.25 12.86
CA SER A 109 0.50 -17.68 12.91
C SER A 109 -0.96 -17.94 13.31
N ILE A 110 -1.50 -17.15 14.23
CA ILE A 110 -2.92 -17.21 14.63
C ILE A 110 -3.81 -16.89 13.42
N VAL A 111 -3.58 -15.75 12.77
CA VAL A 111 -4.40 -15.30 11.63
C VAL A 111 -4.25 -16.26 10.45
N ALA A 112 -3.05 -16.75 10.17
CA ALA A 112 -2.80 -17.77 9.15
C ALA A 112 -3.56 -19.08 9.46
N GLY A 113 -3.62 -19.48 10.73
CA GLY A 113 -4.42 -20.62 11.18
C GLY A 113 -5.91 -20.44 10.90
N HIS A 114 -6.47 -19.26 11.17
CA HIS A 114 -7.84 -18.91 10.82
C HIS A 114 -8.06 -18.85 9.30
N ALA A 115 -7.11 -18.28 8.55
CA ALA A 115 -7.16 -18.19 7.10
C ALA A 115 -7.31 -19.57 6.45
N LEU A 116 -6.54 -20.55 6.89
CA LEU A 116 -6.62 -21.92 6.35
C LEU A 116 -7.93 -22.63 6.72
N ARG A 117 -8.68 -22.14 7.71
CA ARG A 117 -9.98 -22.68 8.10
C ARG A 117 -11.16 -22.01 7.41
N VAL A 118 -10.96 -20.88 6.74
CA VAL A 118 -12.02 -20.13 6.04
C VAL A 118 -12.88 -21.03 5.15
N PRO A 119 -12.33 -21.91 4.28
CA PRO A 119 -13.16 -22.72 3.39
C PRO A 119 -14.07 -23.70 4.13
N SER A 120 -13.54 -24.40 5.13
CA SER A 120 -14.32 -25.37 5.90
C SER A 120 -15.33 -24.73 6.86
N GLU A 121 -15.04 -23.53 7.35
CA GLU A 121 -16.00 -22.73 8.13
C GLU A 121 -17.14 -22.22 7.24
N ASP A 122 -16.85 -21.83 6.00
CA ASP A 122 -17.88 -21.44 5.01
C ASP A 122 -18.77 -22.62 4.65
N ASP A 123 -18.19 -23.81 4.41
CA ASP A 123 -18.94 -25.06 4.21
C ASP A 123 -19.86 -25.34 5.40
N ALA A 124 -19.33 -25.25 6.63
CA ALA A 124 -20.11 -25.51 7.83
C ALA A 124 -21.23 -24.49 8.04
N GLN A 125 -20.98 -23.22 7.74
CA GLN A 125 -21.99 -22.15 7.83
C GLN A 125 -23.07 -22.32 6.75
N ALA A 126 -22.69 -22.61 5.51
CA ALA A 126 -23.62 -22.91 4.43
C ALA A 126 -24.50 -24.11 4.78
N ALA A 127 -23.91 -25.18 5.34
CA ALA A 127 -24.65 -26.35 5.80
C ALA A 127 -25.66 -26.02 6.90
N ARG A 128 -25.29 -25.19 7.88
CA ARG A 128 -26.19 -24.72 8.94
C ARG A 128 -27.38 -23.92 8.40
N LEU A 129 -27.16 -23.13 7.35
CA LEU A 129 -28.19 -22.33 6.69
C LEU A 129 -29.03 -23.12 5.69
N GLY A 130 -28.78 -24.43 5.51
CA GLY A 130 -29.46 -25.24 4.51
C GLY A 130 -29.07 -24.92 3.07
N LEU A 131 -27.97 -24.18 2.87
CA LEU A 131 -27.44 -23.77 1.57
C LEU A 131 -26.48 -24.82 0.98
N ILE A 132 -26.68 -26.10 1.29
CA ILE A 132 -25.77 -27.21 0.97
C ILE A 132 -25.56 -27.36 -0.55
N ASP A 133 -26.50 -26.85 -1.36
CA ASP A 133 -26.40 -26.79 -2.83
C ASP A 133 -25.57 -25.59 -3.37
N ALA A 134 -24.89 -24.80 -2.54
CA ALA A 134 -24.02 -23.70 -3.01
C ALA A 134 -22.88 -24.19 -3.93
N ARG A 135 -22.46 -25.46 -3.79
CA ARG A 135 -21.53 -26.13 -4.70
C ARG A 135 -22.17 -26.54 -6.04
N GLN A 136 -23.47 -26.36 -6.24
CA GLN A 136 -24.16 -26.49 -7.54
C GLN A 136 -24.48 -25.14 -8.18
N GLY A 137 -23.83 -24.06 -7.72
CA GLY A 137 -23.84 -22.76 -8.38
C GLY A 137 -23.22 -22.82 -9.78
N SER A 138 -23.04 -21.64 -10.39
CA SER A 138 -22.41 -21.57 -11.71
C SER A 138 -21.01 -22.21 -11.70
N PRO A 139 -20.50 -22.72 -12.83
CA PRO A 139 -19.16 -23.33 -12.92
C PRO A 139 -18.05 -22.44 -12.34
N GLU A 140 -18.21 -21.12 -12.44
CA GLU A 140 -17.32 -20.10 -11.88
C GLU A 140 -17.29 -20.15 -10.35
N ALA A 141 -18.44 -20.32 -9.69
CA ALA A 141 -18.54 -20.44 -8.24
C ALA A 141 -17.95 -21.77 -7.74
N GLN A 142 -18.12 -22.86 -8.50
CA GLN A 142 -17.52 -24.15 -8.21
C GLN A 142 -15.99 -24.10 -8.28
N ASP A 143 -15.44 -23.45 -9.31
CA ASP A 143 -14.00 -23.30 -9.47
C ASP A 143 -13.42 -22.39 -8.36
N ALA A 144 -14.12 -21.30 -8.00
CA ALA A 144 -13.73 -20.42 -6.89
C ALA A 144 -13.56 -21.18 -5.56
N TRP A 145 -14.57 -21.98 -5.18
CA TRP A 145 -14.54 -22.77 -3.94
C TRP A 145 -13.45 -23.84 -3.98
N GLY A 146 -13.29 -24.52 -5.12
CA GLY A 146 -12.21 -25.48 -5.33
C GLY A 146 -10.81 -24.85 -5.22
N ILE A 147 -10.64 -23.59 -5.64
CA ILE A 147 -9.38 -22.86 -5.48
C ILE A 147 -9.05 -22.61 -4.01
N ASP A 148 -10.02 -22.13 -3.22
CA ASP A 148 -9.83 -21.82 -1.80
C ASP A 148 -9.53 -23.10 -0.98
N ASP A 149 -10.22 -24.21 -1.26
CA ASP A 149 -9.94 -25.52 -0.65
C ASP A 149 -8.52 -26.01 -0.95
N ARG A 150 -8.09 -25.90 -2.21
CA ARG A 150 -6.71 -26.23 -2.62
C ARG A 150 -5.70 -25.31 -1.93
N ALA A 151 -6.00 -24.03 -1.78
CA ALA A 151 -5.12 -23.08 -1.09
C ALA A 151 -4.93 -23.50 0.37
N SER A 152 -6.01 -23.86 1.06
CA SER A 152 -5.98 -24.36 2.45
C SER A 152 -5.15 -25.64 2.58
N GLN A 153 -5.42 -26.66 1.75
CA GLN A 153 -4.71 -27.95 1.76
C GLN A 153 -3.21 -27.77 1.51
N ASN A 154 -2.83 -26.83 0.64
CA ASN A 154 -1.45 -26.52 0.30
C ASN A 154 -0.79 -25.49 1.24
N ARG A 155 -1.44 -25.12 2.36
CA ARG A 155 -0.93 -24.14 3.35
C ARG A 155 -0.66 -22.75 2.76
N LYS A 156 -1.38 -22.36 1.70
CA LYS A 156 -1.30 -21.04 1.06
C LYS A 156 -2.29 -20.09 1.73
N CYS A 157 -1.91 -19.52 2.88
CA CYS A 157 -2.78 -18.67 3.67
C CYS A 157 -3.21 -17.36 2.98
N PHE A 158 -2.51 -16.89 1.95
CA PHE A 158 -2.92 -15.75 1.12
C PHE A 158 -3.83 -16.13 -0.06
N GLY A 159 -4.21 -17.40 -0.19
CA GLY A 159 -4.98 -17.90 -1.33
C GLY A 159 -4.10 -18.36 -2.50
N LEU A 160 -4.75 -18.62 -3.63
CA LEU A 160 -4.15 -18.99 -4.92
C LEU A 160 -4.71 -18.09 -6.01
N LYS A 161 -3.97 -17.85 -7.08
CA LYS A 161 -4.46 -17.04 -8.20
C LYS A 161 -5.66 -17.68 -8.91
N GLY A 162 -6.69 -16.90 -9.19
CA GLY A 162 -7.88 -17.31 -9.91
C GLY A 162 -8.85 -16.14 -10.08
N GLU A 163 -9.74 -16.22 -11.07
CA GLU A 163 -10.69 -15.14 -11.40
C GLU A 163 -11.65 -14.82 -10.24
N TYR A 164 -11.97 -15.83 -9.43
CA TYR A 164 -12.90 -15.75 -8.31
C TYR A 164 -12.28 -16.13 -6.97
N SER A 165 -10.97 -16.31 -6.90
CA SER A 165 -10.31 -16.72 -5.67
C SER A 165 -10.19 -15.56 -4.68
N ARG A 166 -10.15 -15.91 -3.39
CA ARG A 166 -10.06 -14.93 -2.30
C ARG A 166 -8.67 -14.96 -1.67
N ASN A 167 -8.28 -13.82 -1.10
CA ASN A 167 -7.19 -13.81 -0.14
C ASN A 167 -7.70 -14.29 1.22
N LEU A 168 -7.38 -15.53 1.59
CA LEU A 168 -7.92 -16.16 2.80
C LEU A 168 -7.49 -15.44 4.09
N PHE A 169 -6.27 -14.86 4.10
CA PHE A 169 -5.76 -14.11 5.24
C PHE A 169 -6.53 -12.81 5.45
N TYR A 170 -6.86 -12.10 4.37
CA TYR A 170 -7.73 -10.92 4.44
C TYR A 170 -9.12 -11.27 5.01
N VAL A 171 -9.73 -12.36 4.53
CA VAL A 171 -11.03 -12.82 5.03
C VAL A 171 -10.95 -13.17 6.52
N ALA A 172 -9.87 -13.82 6.96
CA ALA A 172 -9.65 -14.13 8.37
C ALA A 172 -9.51 -12.86 9.23
N ILE A 173 -8.78 -11.83 8.78
CA ILE A 173 -8.70 -10.54 9.47
C ILE A 173 -10.11 -9.95 9.63
N GLN A 174 -10.90 -9.89 8.56
CA GLN A 174 -12.24 -9.33 8.61
C GLN A 174 -13.14 -10.06 9.63
N ARG A 175 -13.06 -11.40 9.67
CA ARG A 175 -13.82 -12.21 10.64
C ARG A 175 -13.39 -11.97 12.07
N LEU A 176 -12.08 -11.97 12.32
CA LEU A 176 -11.53 -11.76 13.66
C LEU A 176 -11.86 -10.37 14.20
N CYS A 177 -11.91 -9.36 13.33
CA CYS A 177 -12.28 -8.00 13.73
C CYS A 177 -13.79 -7.81 13.92
N HIS A 178 -14.65 -8.69 13.38
CA HIS A 178 -16.10 -8.47 13.32
C HIS A 178 -16.74 -8.21 14.69
N ASP A 179 -16.35 -8.98 15.71
CA ASP A 179 -16.95 -8.86 17.06
C ASP A 179 -16.30 -7.76 17.92
N ILE A 180 -15.23 -7.12 17.41
CA ILE A 180 -14.45 -6.11 18.12
C ILE A 180 -14.31 -4.81 17.30
N GLN A 181 -15.24 -4.57 16.38
CA GLN A 181 -15.21 -3.43 15.43
C GLN A 181 -15.19 -2.06 16.12
N GLU A 182 -15.70 -1.99 17.35
CA GLU A 182 -15.67 -0.78 18.18
C GLU A 182 -14.25 -0.42 18.63
N ASN A 183 -13.33 -1.38 18.68
CA ASN A 183 -11.94 -1.16 19.09
C ASN A 183 -10.97 -1.15 17.91
N VAL A 184 -11.10 -2.13 17.00
CA VAL A 184 -10.28 -2.25 15.78
C VAL A 184 -11.17 -2.42 14.57
N ASN A 185 -10.88 -1.76 13.46
CA ASN A 185 -11.76 -1.79 12.30
C ASN A 185 -10.99 -2.10 11.01
N ALA A 186 -11.47 -3.11 10.27
CA ALA A 186 -10.92 -3.60 9.01
C ALA A 186 -11.82 -3.27 7.80
N GLU A 187 -12.86 -2.46 7.96
CA GLU A 187 -13.78 -2.05 6.89
C GLU A 187 -13.05 -1.31 5.77
N HIS A 188 -12.13 -0.41 6.13
CA HIS A 188 -11.33 0.34 5.16
C HIS A 188 -10.06 -0.39 4.71
N LEU A 189 -9.80 -1.60 5.23
CA LEU A 189 -8.60 -2.37 4.91
C LEU A 189 -8.55 -2.67 3.41
N ALA A 190 -7.46 -2.23 2.77
CA ALA A 190 -7.22 -2.49 1.36
C ALA A 190 -7.23 -4.00 1.09
N LYS A 191 -8.15 -4.43 0.22
CA LYS A 191 -8.27 -5.83 -0.18
C LYS A 191 -7.07 -6.22 -1.07
N PRO A 192 -6.19 -7.13 -0.61
CA PRO A 192 -5.08 -7.61 -1.44
C PRO A 192 -5.60 -8.55 -2.54
N ALA A 193 -4.84 -8.68 -3.62
CA ALA A 193 -5.07 -9.75 -4.57
C ALA A 193 -4.81 -11.11 -3.90
N PRO A 194 -5.33 -12.22 -4.47
CA PRO A 194 -4.93 -13.56 -4.05
C PRO A 194 -3.40 -13.73 -4.19
N GLU A 195 -2.80 -14.52 -3.30
CA GLU A 195 -1.35 -14.77 -3.18
C GLU A 195 -0.52 -13.59 -2.65
N GLU A 196 -1.06 -12.38 -2.63
CA GLU A 196 -0.37 -11.21 -2.11
C GLU A 196 -0.52 -11.08 -0.59
N ALA A 197 0.54 -10.63 0.09
CA ALA A 197 0.44 -10.34 1.51
C ALA A 197 -0.37 -9.05 1.74
N PRO A 198 -1.32 -9.04 2.69
CA PRO A 198 -2.03 -7.81 3.06
C PRO A 198 -1.07 -6.77 3.65
N THR A 199 -1.44 -5.51 3.51
CA THR A 199 -0.71 -4.38 4.13
C THR A 199 -1.58 -3.73 5.20
N ALA A 200 -1.00 -2.83 5.99
CA ALA A 200 -1.75 -2.05 6.98
C ALA A 200 -2.61 -0.91 6.37
N VAL A 201 -2.62 -0.75 5.04
CA VAL A 201 -3.34 0.35 4.38
C VAL A 201 -4.84 0.22 4.65
N GLY A 202 -5.38 1.21 5.35
CA GLY A 202 -6.80 1.29 5.71
C GLY A 202 -7.19 0.47 6.95
N PHE A 203 -6.27 -0.19 7.64
CA PHE A 203 -6.57 -0.82 8.92
C PHE A 203 -6.63 0.24 10.04
N ILE A 204 -7.65 0.19 10.89
CA ILE A 204 -7.80 1.04 12.06
C ILE A 204 -7.43 0.22 13.31
N PRO A 205 -6.23 0.41 13.89
CA PRO A 205 -5.80 -0.33 15.08
C PRO A 205 -6.37 0.21 16.40
N ASP A 206 -6.93 1.43 16.40
CA ASP A 206 -7.66 2.00 17.53
C ASP A 206 -8.58 3.12 17.03
N LEU A 207 -9.89 2.88 17.05
CA LEU A 207 -10.89 3.82 16.51
C LEU A 207 -10.99 5.09 17.36
N ASP A 208 -11.09 4.95 18.68
CA ASP A 208 -11.21 6.07 19.62
C ASP A 208 -10.04 7.03 19.50
N LYS A 209 -8.82 6.50 19.46
CA LYS A 209 -7.59 7.31 19.37
C LYS A 209 -7.46 7.98 18.01
N LEU A 210 -7.90 7.32 16.94
CA LEU A 210 -7.94 7.93 15.61
C LEU A 210 -8.90 9.12 15.60
N VAL A 211 -10.12 8.94 16.13
CA VAL A 211 -11.13 10.01 16.25
C VAL A 211 -10.63 11.16 17.13
N GLU A 212 -9.97 10.86 18.25
CA GLU A 212 -9.38 11.87 19.13
C GLU A 212 -8.33 12.72 18.39
N LEU A 213 -7.41 12.08 17.67
CA LEU A 213 -6.32 12.75 16.96
C LEU A 213 -6.81 13.60 15.79
N THR A 214 -7.88 13.19 15.12
CA THR A 214 -8.42 13.90 13.96
C THR A 214 -9.52 14.89 14.33
N GLY A 215 -9.96 14.92 15.59
CA GLY A 215 -11.12 15.69 16.02
C GLY A 215 -12.42 15.22 15.37
N GLY A 216 -12.51 13.93 15.01
CA GLY A 216 -13.63 13.36 14.28
C GLY A 216 -13.69 13.70 12.79
N ASP A 217 -12.62 14.28 12.22
CA ASP A 217 -12.52 14.55 10.79
C ASP A 217 -12.21 13.25 10.01
N ASN A 218 -13.18 12.78 9.22
CA ASN A 218 -13.09 11.54 8.46
C ASN A 218 -12.00 11.59 7.38
N GLU A 219 -11.79 12.75 6.75
CA GLU A 219 -10.77 12.90 5.68
C GLU A 219 -9.37 12.73 6.26
N LEU A 220 -9.12 13.34 7.43
CA LEU A 220 -7.86 13.17 8.15
C LEU A 220 -7.66 11.75 8.67
N ALA A 221 -8.74 11.12 9.17
CA ALA A 221 -8.70 9.73 9.62
C ALA A 221 -8.29 8.80 8.47
N GLU A 222 -8.94 8.96 7.31
CA GLU A 222 -8.65 8.21 6.10
C GLU A 222 -7.21 8.46 5.61
N ALA A 223 -6.77 9.71 5.59
CA ALA A 223 -5.40 10.08 5.19
C ALA A 223 -4.33 9.42 6.08
N LEU A 224 -4.58 9.28 7.38
CA LEU A 224 -3.67 8.61 8.30
C LEU A 224 -3.63 7.10 8.08
N ILE A 225 -4.79 6.44 7.97
CA ILE A 225 -4.84 4.97 7.83
C ILE A 225 -4.41 4.49 6.44
N LYS A 226 -4.61 5.31 5.41
CA LYS A 226 -4.08 5.04 4.06
C LYS A 226 -2.62 5.45 3.89
N GLY A 227 -2.07 6.21 4.84
CA GLY A 227 -0.68 6.61 4.87
C GLY A 227 -0.33 7.77 3.92
N HIS A 228 -1.30 8.61 3.57
CA HIS A 228 -1.06 9.85 2.82
C HIS A 228 -0.34 10.89 3.68
N VAL A 229 -0.59 10.87 5.00
CA VAL A 229 0.05 11.74 5.98
C VAL A 229 0.86 10.90 6.97
N ARG A 230 2.07 11.32 7.32
CA ARG A 230 2.92 10.65 8.30
C ARG A 230 2.66 11.19 9.71
N LEU A 231 2.06 10.38 10.57
CA LEU A 231 1.66 10.76 11.94
C LEU A 231 2.85 11.23 12.78
N SER A 232 3.96 10.50 12.77
CA SER A 232 5.13 10.85 13.58
C SER A 232 5.74 12.21 13.21
N LYS A 233 5.67 12.61 11.94
CA LYS A 233 6.08 13.94 11.48
C LYS A 233 5.14 15.01 12.03
N CYS A 234 3.83 14.80 11.90
CA CYS A 234 2.83 15.74 12.42
C CYS A 234 2.94 15.92 13.94
N LEU A 235 3.21 14.83 14.68
CA LEU A 235 3.45 14.89 16.12
C LEU A 235 4.70 15.70 16.46
N ALA A 236 5.79 15.55 15.69
CA ALA A 236 7.01 16.34 15.89
C ALA A 236 6.76 17.83 15.58
N ASP A 237 6.08 18.14 14.48
CA ASP A 237 5.75 19.50 14.08
C ASP A 237 4.82 20.18 15.11
N HIS A 238 3.87 19.44 15.68
CA HIS A 238 3.00 19.95 16.74
C HIS A 238 3.74 20.17 18.06
N LYS A 239 4.65 19.28 18.46
CA LYS A 239 5.51 19.48 19.63
C LYS A 239 6.41 20.71 19.51
N ALA A 240 6.75 21.12 18.29
CA ALA A 240 7.52 22.32 18.03
C ALA A 240 6.69 23.61 18.06
N ASN A 241 5.35 23.54 18.03
CA ASN A 241 4.47 24.70 18.12
C ASN A 241 4.25 25.15 19.57
N GLU A 242 3.97 26.44 19.78
CA GLU A 242 3.65 26.97 21.13
C GLU A 242 2.27 26.50 21.62
N ASP A 243 1.31 26.34 20.70
CA ASP A 243 -0.04 25.84 20.98
C ASP A 243 -0.08 24.31 20.92
N GLN A 244 -0.16 23.69 22.12
CA GLN A 244 -0.25 22.24 22.34
C GLN A 244 -1.70 21.74 22.43
N GLY A 245 -2.70 22.54 22.01
CA GLY A 245 -4.10 22.14 22.00
C GLY A 245 -4.44 21.12 20.90
N ALA A 246 -5.49 20.31 21.11
CA ALA A 246 -5.95 19.33 20.13
C ALA A 246 -6.30 19.95 18.77
N GLU A 247 -6.94 21.12 18.75
CA GLU A 247 -7.24 21.84 17.50
C GLU A 247 -5.98 22.25 16.73
N SER A 248 -4.89 22.59 17.44
CA SER A 248 -3.60 22.88 16.82
C SER A 248 -3.03 21.66 16.10
N PHE A 249 -3.17 20.48 16.69
CA PHE A 249 -2.74 19.24 16.06
C PHE A 249 -3.54 18.94 14.78
N VAL A 250 -4.86 19.11 14.82
CA VAL A 250 -5.73 18.97 13.63
C VAL A 250 -5.31 19.93 12.51
N ARG A 251 -4.95 21.18 12.84
CA ARG A 251 -4.40 22.13 11.85
C ARG A 251 -3.09 21.66 11.22
N VAL A 252 -2.21 21.03 12.01
CA VAL A 252 -0.96 20.43 11.49
C VAL A 252 -1.27 19.30 10.51
N LEU A 253 -2.20 18.40 10.87
CA LEU A 253 -2.64 17.31 10.00
C LEU A 253 -3.19 17.84 8.66
N ARG A 254 -4.09 18.82 8.69
CA ARG A 254 -4.65 19.43 7.46
C ARG A 254 -3.59 20.06 6.57
N LYS A 255 -2.63 20.76 7.17
CA LYS A 255 -1.53 21.37 6.43
C LYS A 255 -0.67 20.32 5.73
N GLU A 256 -0.37 19.21 6.42
CA GLU A 256 0.42 18.13 5.84
C GLU A 256 -0.36 17.33 4.78
N LEU A 257 -1.67 17.13 4.95
CA LEU A 257 -2.53 16.56 3.91
C LEU A 257 -2.54 17.42 2.65
N SER A 258 -2.83 18.72 2.77
CA SER A 258 -2.81 19.66 1.65
C SER A 258 -1.46 19.66 0.93
N ARG A 259 -0.35 19.59 1.67
CA ARG A 259 1.00 19.47 1.08
C ARG A 259 1.19 18.14 0.33
N ALA A 260 0.69 17.03 0.87
CA ALA A 260 0.76 15.73 0.22
C ALA A 260 -0.05 15.72 -1.08
N ASP A 261 -1.25 16.30 -1.07
CA ASP A 261 -2.11 16.44 -2.25
C ASP A 261 -1.46 17.32 -3.32
N ASP A 262 -0.86 18.45 -2.94
CA ASP A 262 -0.12 19.31 -3.87
C ASP A 262 1.04 18.57 -4.55
N LEU A 263 1.77 17.74 -3.80
CA LEU A 263 2.87 16.94 -4.35
C LEU A 263 2.36 15.85 -5.28
N TYR A 264 1.29 15.16 -4.88
CA TYR A 264 0.65 14.14 -5.70
C TYR A 264 0.11 14.73 -7.01
N ASN A 265 -0.62 15.84 -6.94
CA ASN A 265 -1.16 16.53 -8.12
C ASN A 265 -0.06 17.02 -9.06
N LYS A 266 1.08 17.49 -8.54
CA LYS A 266 2.25 17.84 -9.35
C LYS A 266 2.84 16.64 -10.07
N GLU A 267 3.01 15.51 -9.37
CA GLU A 267 3.56 14.30 -9.97
C GLU A 267 2.60 13.72 -11.02
N VAL A 268 1.29 13.71 -10.73
CA VAL A 268 0.25 13.32 -11.67
C VAL A 268 0.27 14.21 -12.92
N SER A 269 0.33 15.53 -12.76
CA SER A 269 0.43 16.46 -13.90
C SER A 269 1.67 16.19 -14.74
N LYS A 270 2.83 15.99 -14.10
CA LYS A 270 4.08 15.67 -14.78
C LYS A 270 4.01 14.34 -15.55
N ASN A 271 3.41 13.31 -14.96
CA ASN A 271 3.21 12.01 -15.60
C ASN A 271 2.23 12.12 -16.79
N ARG A 272 1.17 12.91 -16.64
CA ARG A 272 0.25 13.21 -17.73
C ARG A 272 0.95 13.94 -18.87
N ASP A 273 1.76 14.96 -18.59
CA ASP A 273 2.53 15.69 -19.61
C ASP A 273 3.49 14.76 -20.35
N ALA A 274 4.22 13.91 -19.63
CA ALA A 274 5.07 12.89 -20.23
C ALA A 274 4.26 11.90 -21.10
N GLY A 275 3.07 11.51 -20.64
CA GLY A 275 2.13 10.68 -21.40
C GLY A 275 1.63 11.35 -22.68
N LEU A 276 1.40 12.66 -22.66
CA LEU A 276 1.01 13.45 -23.85
C LEU A 276 2.15 13.50 -24.87
N VAL A 277 3.39 13.73 -24.41
CA VAL A 277 4.58 13.70 -25.29
C VAL A 277 4.74 12.32 -25.92
N LYS A 278 4.62 11.24 -25.14
CA LYS A 278 4.68 9.86 -25.65
C LYS A 278 3.56 9.58 -26.64
N LEU A 279 2.35 10.09 -26.38
CA LEU A 279 1.20 9.97 -27.27
C LEU A 279 1.44 10.66 -28.61
N GLU A 280 1.97 11.87 -28.60
CA GLU A 280 2.29 12.61 -29.82
C GLU A 280 3.35 11.89 -30.66
N ALA A 281 4.42 11.42 -30.01
CA ALA A 281 5.47 10.63 -30.67
C ALA A 281 4.91 9.34 -31.30
N TRP A 282 4.05 8.63 -30.57
CA TRP A 282 3.35 7.44 -31.06
C TRP A 282 2.46 7.74 -32.27
N ARG A 283 1.66 8.81 -32.21
CA ARG A 283 0.80 9.22 -33.34
C ARG A 283 1.63 9.57 -34.58
N ALA A 284 2.75 10.28 -34.41
CA ALA A 284 3.67 10.60 -35.49
C ALA A 284 4.31 9.34 -36.10
N PHE A 285 4.78 8.41 -35.26
CA PHE A 285 5.31 7.12 -35.69
C PHE A 285 4.27 6.33 -36.50
N TYR A 286 3.04 6.21 -35.98
CA TYR A 286 1.96 5.47 -36.63
C TYR A 286 1.56 6.10 -37.96
N ALA A 287 1.44 7.43 -38.02
CA ALA A 287 1.12 8.15 -39.26
C ALA A 287 2.21 8.04 -40.32
N ASN A 288 3.48 8.00 -39.92
CA ASN A 288 4.60 7.81 -40.86
C ASN A 288 4.62 6.40 -41.44
N ARG A 289 4.33 5.38 -40.62
CA ARG A 289 4.37 3.97 -41.04
C ARG A 289 3.10 3.52 -41.76
N TYR A 290 1.94 4.05 -41.37
CA TYR A 290 0.63 3.66 -41.86
C TYR A 290 -0.25 4.89 -42.20
N PRO A 291 0.15 5.72 -43.18
CA PRO A 291 -0.47 7.03 -43.42
C PRO A 291 -1.96 6.97 -43.76
N GLU A 292 -2.39 6.00 -44.57
CA GLU A 292 -3.80 5.88 -44.95
C GLU A 292 -4.67 5.38 -43.79
N LEU A 293 -4.17 4.42 -42.99
CA LEU A 293 -4.89 3.94 -41.80
C LEU A 293 -4.97 5.01 -40.70
N ALA A 294 -3.94 5.86 -40.57
CA ALA A 294 -3.96 6.98 -39.65
C ALA A 294 -5.02 8.01 -40.04
N ARG A 295 -5.05 8.44 -41.31
CA ARG A 295 -6.07 9.37 -41.82
C ARG A 295 -7.49 8.82 -41.71
N GLU A 296 -7.68 7.53 -41.96
CA GLU A 296 -8.97 6.87 -41.81
C GLU A 296 -9.42 6.88 -40.34
N TYR A 297 -8.52 6.51 -39.42
CA TYR A 297 -8.80 6.55 -37.99
C TYR A 297 -9.17 7.96 -37.52
N ASP A 298 -8.39 8.97 -37.90
CA ASP A 298 -8.63 10.36 -37.50
C ASP A 298 -10.00 10.86 -38.03
N ARG A 299 -10.40 10.42 -39.23
CA ARG A 299 -11.71 10.73 -39.79
C ARG A 299 -12.84 10.08 -38.98
N ILE A 300 -12.73 8.77 -38.68
CA ILE A 300 -13.74 8.08 -37.88
C ILE A 300 -13.83 8.68 -36.47
N VAL A 301 -12.70 9.01 -35.84
CA VAL A 301 -12.71 9.69 -34.53
C VAL A 301 -13.42 11.03 -34.60
N LYS A 302 -13.11 11.85 -35.61
CA LYS A 302 -13.71 13.16 -35.78
C LYS A 302 -15.22 13.10 -36.03
N ASP A 303 -15.65 12.17 -36.87
CA ASP A 303 -17.02 12.15 -37.39
C ASP A 303 -17.96 11.29 -36.52
N HIS A 304 -17.42 10.30 -35.80
CA HIS A 304 -18.22 9.26 -35.12
C HIS A 304 -17.84 8.97 -33.67
N CYS A 305 -16.81 9.56 -33.09
CA CYS A 305 -16.52 9.42 -31.66
C CYS A 305 -17.03 10.60 -30.84
N HIS A 306 -17.26 10.38 -29.55
CA HIS A 306 -17.48 11.46 -28.60
C HIS A 306 -16.22 12.33 -28.45
N GLU A 307 -16.43 13.55 -27.95
CA GLU A 307 -15.35 14.49 -27.67
C GLU A 307 -14.32 13.94 -26.65
N ASP A 308 -13.12 14.49 -26.67
CA ASP A 308 -12.07 14.07 -25.75
C ASP A 308 -12.47 14.33 -24.30
N GLY A 309 -12.35 13.30 -23.44
CA GLY A 309 -12.79 13.37 -22.05
C GLY A 309 -14.25 12.95 -21.81
N TRP A 310 -15.00 12.59 -22.85
CA TRP A 310 -16.28 11.91 -22.67
C TRP A 310 -16.05 10.45 -22.28
N TYR A 311 -16.79 9.97 -21.26
CA TYR A 311 -16.75 8.58 -20.81
C TYR A 311 -18.17 8.01 -20.64
N PRO A 312 -18.36 6.70 -20.85
CA PRO A 312 -19.62 6.04 -20.60
C PRO A 312 -20.09 6.17 -19.15
N SER A 313 -21.41 6.11 -18.93
CA SER A 313 -22.00 6.24 -17.59
C SER A 313 -21.59 5.14 -16.60
N TYR A 314 -21.14 3.99 -17.10
CA TYR A 314 -20.66 2.88 -16.28
C TYR A 314 -19.20 3.04 -15.83
N TYR A 315 -18.48 4.06 -16.31
CA TYR A 315 -17.17 4.39 -15.75
C TYR A 315 -17.34 5.04 -14.38
N ASP A 316 -16.72 4.44 -13.36
CA ASP A 316 -16.58 5.10 -12.06
C ASP A 316 -15.54 6.24 -12.12
N GLU A 317 -15.51 7.07 -11.08
CA GLU A 317 -14.60 8.21 -11.01
C GLU A 317 -13.12 7.78 -11.05
N GLY A 318 -12.78 6.61 -10.50
CA GLY A 318 -11.41 6.09 -10.52
C GLY A 318 -10.94 5.75 -11.93
N LEU A 319 -11.82 5.16 -12.75
CA LEU A 319 -11.52 4.82 -14.13
C LEU A 319 -11.43 6.07 -15.02
N LYS A 320 -12.30 7.06 -14.80
CA LYS A 320 -12.19 8.37 -15.47
C LYS A 320 -10.88 9.07 -15.12
N GLU A 321 -10.52 9.07 -13.83
CA GLU A 321 -9.28 9.65 -13.35
C GLU A 321 -8.06 8.92 -13.95
N LEU A 322 -8.07 7.59 -14.02
CA LEU A 322 -7.02 6.81 -14.66
C LEU A 322 -6.86 7.15 -16.14
N CYS A 323 -7.95 7.22 -16.90
CA CYS A 323 -7.92 7.61 -18.31
C CYS A 323 -7.40 9.05 -18.49
N TRP A 324 -7.73 9.94 -17.55
CA TRP A 324 -7.16 11.29 -17.54
C TRP A 324 -5.66 11.30 -17.17
N LYS A 325 -5.21 10.49 -16.22
CA LYS A 325 -3.78 10.42 -15.84
C LYS A 325 -2.92 9.81 -16.93
N GLU A 326 -3.47 8.89 -17.71
CA GLU A 326 -2.75 8.11 -18.74
C GLU A 326 -3.28 8.43 -20.15
N PRO A 327 -3.06 9.65 -20.68
CA PRO A 327 -3.56 10.04 -22.00
C PRO A 327 -3.01 9.15 -23.12
N TYR A 328 -1.84 8.54 -22.89
CA TYR A 328 -1.25 7.58 -23.81
C TYR A 328 -2.18 6.43 -24.14
N ARG A 329 -3.14 6.04 -23.28
CA ARG A 329 -4.10 4.95 -23.56
C ARG A 329 -4.98 5.19 -24.78
N GLU A 330 -5.25 6.46 -25.11
CA GLU A 330 -6.16 6.86 -26.19
C GLU A 330 -7.56 6.22 -26.08
N ASP A 331 -8.17 6.26 -24.89
CA ASP A 331 -9.51 5.71 -24.69
C ASP A 331 -10.55 6.55 -25.45
N ARG A 332 -11.10 5.99 -26.54
CA ARG A 332 -12.03 6.66 -27.46
C ARG A 332 -13.31 5.86 -27.59
N HIS A 333 -14.43 6.56 -27.52
CA HIS A 333 -15.76 5.95 -27.49
C HIS A 333 -16.59 6.42 -28.69
N ILE A 334 -17.17 5.47 -29.43
CA ILE A 334 -18.07 5.77 -30.54
C ILE A 334 -19.36 6.39 -30.00
N ASN A 335 -19.82 7.44 -30.67
CA ASN A 335 -21.15 7.97 -30.51
C ASN A 335 -22.13 7.19 -31.39
N GLU A 336 -22.94 6.34 -30.77
CA GLU A 336 -23.90 5.49 -31.48
C GLU A 336 -24.93 6.30 -32.29
N ASP A 337 -25.20 7.55 -31.91
CA ASP A 337 -26.13 8.44 -32.62
C ASP A 337 -25.62 8.86 -34.01
N THR A 338 -24.33 8.69 -34.26
CA THR A 338 -23.71 9.00 -35.56
C THR A 338 -23.61 7.80 -36.51
N LEU A 339 -24.04 6.60 -36.06
CA LEU A 339 -23.91 5.36 -36.81
C LEU A 339 -25.09 5.17 -37.77
N PRO A 340 -24.89 5.32 -39.11
CA PRO A 340 -25.99 5.42 -40.05
C PRO A 340 -26.81 4.14 -40.19
N GLU A 341 -26.18 2.96 -40.23
CA GLU A 341 -26.92 1.70 -40.39
C GLU A 341 -27.62 1.30 -39.09
N TYR A 342 -26.98 1.56 -37.95
CA TYR A 342 -27.60 1.34 -36.65
C TYR A 342 -28.85 2.22 -36.45
N GLN A 343 -28.76 3.52 -36.76
CA GLN A 343 -29.91 4.43 -36.64
C GLN A 343 -31.02 4.09 -37.66
N ALA A 344 -30.66 3.67 -38.89
CA ALA A 344 -31.62 3.21 -39.87
C ALA A 344 -32.41 1.98 -39.39
N LYS A 345 -31.72 0.94 -38.88
CA LYS A 345 -32.36 -0.27 -38.35
C LYS A 345 -33.24 0.00 -37.13
N LYS A 346 -32.80 0.88 -36.23
CA LYS A 346 -33.58 1.31 -35.07
C LYS A 346 -34.87 2.03 -35.47
N THR A 347 -34.84 2.75 -36.60
CA THR A 347 -36.01 3.45 -37.16
C THR A 347 -36.94 2.49 -37.90
N GLU A 348 -36.38 1.57 -38.69
CA GLU A 348 -37.13 0.61 -39.50
C GLU A 348 -37.80 -0.48 -38.64
N PHE A 349 -37.11 -0.95 -37.60
CA PHE A 349 -37.55 -2.04 -36.71
C PHE A 349 -37.44 -1.65 -35.23
N PRO A 350 -38.26 -0.71 -34.72
CA PRO A 350 -38.09 -0.12 -33.38
C PRO A 350 -38.36 -1.07 -32.21
N LYS A 351 -38.96 -2.25 -32.46
CA LYS A 351 -39.24 -3.27 -31.43
C LYS A 351 -38.21 -4.39 -31.37
N GLU A 352 -37.25 -4.41 -32.29
CA GLU A 352 -36.20 -5.41 -32.34
C GLU A 352 -34.95 -4.94 -31.59
N LEU A 353 -34.20 -5.90 -31.07
CA LEU A 353 -32.93 -5.63 -30.41
C LEU A 353 -31.85 -5.42 -31.47
N HIS A 354 -31.32 -4.20 -31.55
CA HIS A 354 -30.23 -3.83 -32.45
C HIS A 354 -28.98 -3.56 -31.66
N PHE A 355 -27.83 -3.98 -32.19
CA PHE A 355 -26.54 -3.74 -31.57
C PHE A 355 -25.70 -2.80 -32.44
N ALA A 356 -25.25 -1.69 -31.86
CA ALA A 356 -24.35 -0.74 -32.52
C ALA A 356 -23.08 -1.41 -33.05
N MET A 357 -22.63 -2.48 -32.38
CA MET A 357 -21.47 -3.26 -32.82
C MET A 357 -21.64 -3.94 -34.19
N SER A 358 -22.85 -4.04 -34.72
CA SER A 358 -23.09 -4.60 -36.06
C SER A 358 -22.91 -3.58 -37.19
N ASP A 359 -22.77 -2.28 -36.87
CA ASP A 359 -22.56 -1.23 -37.86
C ASP A 359 -21.15 -1.32 -38.49
N PRO A 360 -21.00 -1.17 -39.82
CA PRO A 360 -19.71 -1.24 -40.48
C PRO A 360 -18.69 -0.22 -39.98
N ILE A 361 -19.13 0.98 -39.59
CA ILE A 361 -18.24 2.03 -39.04
C ILE A 361 -17.71 1.58 -37.68
N TYR A 362 -18.58 1.00 -36.84
CA TYR A 362 -18.16 0.44 -35.55
C TYR A 362 -17.15 -0.69 -35.73
N GLN A 363 -17.44 -1.63 -36.62
CA GLN A 363 -16.53 -2.75 -36.92
C GLN A 363 -15.18 -2.25 -37.45
N ARG A 364 -15.20 -1.27 -38.36
CA ARG A 364 -13.98 -0.69 -38.91
C ARG A 364 -13.16 0.04 -37.86
N PHE A 365 -13.80 0.79 -36.98
CA PHE A 365 -13.14 1.44 -35.84
C PHE A 365 -12.45 0.42 -34.94
N LYS A 366 -13.13 -0.68 -34.56
CA LYS A 366 -12.53 -1.75 -33.73
C LYS A 366 -11.36 -2.46 -34.42
N GLN A 367 -11.42 -2.64 -35.74
CA GLN A 367 -10.28 -3.15 -36.52
C GLN A 367 -9.08 -2.21 -36.47
N LEU A 368 -9.30 -0.91 -36.66
CA LEU A 368 -8.24 0.11 -36.58
C LEU A 368 -7.66 0.21 -35.17
N GLU A 369 -8.48 0.18 -34.12
CA GLU A 369 -8.02 0.12 -32.72
C GLU A 369 -7.13 -1.12 -32.48
N SER A 370 -7.57 -2.31 -32.95
CA SER A 370 -6.79 -3.54 -32.81
C SER A 370 -5.44 -3.45 -33.52
N HIS A 371 -5.42 -2.90 -34.74
CA HIS A 371 -4.19 -2.68 -35.48
C HIS A 371 -3.26 -1.68 -34.77
N ARG A 372 -3.80 -0.55 -34.31
CA ARG A 372 -3.06 0.45 -33.53
C ARG A 372 -2.45 -0.17 -32.27
N ARG A 373 -3.20 -0.96 -31.51
CA ARG A 373 -2.68 -1.64 -30.30
C ARG A 373 -1.50 -2.55 -30.60
N LYS A 374 -1.54 -3.31 -31.72
CA LYS A 374 -0.41 -4.15 -32.15
C LYS A 374 0.81 -3.32 -32.52
N ALA A 375 0.64 -2.31 -33.37
CA ALA A 375 1.73 -1.43 -33.76
C ALA A 375 2.31 -0.61 -32.59
N LYS A 376 1.50 -0.37 -31.55
CA LYS A 376 1.91 0.33 -30.33
C LYS A 376 2.81 -0.53 -29.46
N ALA A 377 2.55 -1.84 -29.37
CA ALA A 377 3.47 -2.76 -28.72
C ALA A 377 4.84 -2.77 -29.43
N GLU A 378 4.88 -2.74 -30.76
CA GLU A 378 6.13 -2.62 -31.54
C GLU A 378 6.89 -1.31 -31.25
N PHE A 379 6.15 -0.20 -31.09
CA PHE A 379 6.74 1.10 -30.72
C PHE A 379 7.38 1.06 -29.33
N GLU A 380 6.75 0.38 -28.37
CA GLU A 380 7.27 0.24 -27.01
C GLU A 380 8.49 -0.70 -26.91
N GLU A 381 8.50 -1.80 -27.68
CA GLU A 381 9.65 -2.72 -27.77
C GLU A 381 10.88 -2.08 -28.45
N GLY A 382 10.66 -1.08 -29.30
CA GLY A 382 11.71 -0.31 -29.97
C GLY A 382 12.47 0.68 -29.08
N GLY A 383 12.07 0.85 -27.82
CA GLY A 383 12.78 1.68 -26.82
C GLY A 383 12.71 3.19 -27.06
N GLN A 384 11.66 3.70 -27.71
CA GLN A 384 11.44 5.14 -27.97
C GLN A 384 10.43 5.79 -27.01
#